data_AF-A0A7J6KAM2-F1
#
_entry.id   AF-A0A7J6KAM2-F1
#
_cell.length_a   1.000
_cell.length_b   1.000
_cell.length_c   1.000
_cell.angle_alpha   90.00
_cell.angle_beta   90.00
_cell.angle_gamma   90.00
#
_symmetry.space_group_name_H-M   'P 1'
#
loop_
_entity.id
_entity.type
_entity.pdbx_description
1 polymer ?
#
loop_
_entity_poly.entity_id
_entity_poly.type
_entity_poly.pdbx_seq_one_letter_code
_entity_poly.pdbx_strand_id
1 'polypeptide(L)'
;MGAPSPVAAGVAARTKSPLLTVCVCGGGNSAHAVAAWLGQAHKNVRVNVLTRQPEKWQKEIRLETKICRWDHLGSITGRVNAVSSDPAEVVPEADLCLICAPANAHFPLLEKIRHHLKAGGIIGTAFGQGGFDWAMLKAFEAEDCRKNLGCYFALQNLPWLCRIIQYGSAVELIGPKDFLNATVVPGNMGQPVRLLISLLFDMPCRLLPNFMAITLSPSNQIIHPARYYSIFHKWDGKTPMKEDEIQWGLYNQFDEMSAEWLEKLSTELQAIKKALTARFPELDLSSVLPIKERVIKHYGADVKDTSTLQTVFATNRGYAGCRTPATKVEGGYVPAVNGRLFNEDIPFGLCVLKDIAEQMDVPTPSIDFMIEWHQKLMGKEFLKDGKLNPEMIHETSAPRAYGLTTPEEIVAPSLMAQNATLPFAHIDMLGRLLN
;
A
#
# COMPACT_ATOMS: atom_id res chain seq x y z
N MET A 1 -58.04 18.03 -44.75
CA MET A 1 -56.66 18.41 -44.41
C MET A 1 -56.49 18.25 -42.90
N GLY A 2 -56.06 17.06 -42.46
CA GLY A 2 -55.72 16.81 -41.06
C GLY A 2 -54.20 16.82 -40.92
N ALA A 3 -53.66 17.73 -40.11
CA ALA A 3 -52.24 17.78 -39.80
C ALA A 3 -51.86 16.58 -38.92
N PRO A 4 -50.77 15.85 -39.20
CA PRO A 4 -50.30 14.80 -38.32
C PRO A 4 -49.61 15.42 -37.09
N SER A 5 -50.02 14.96 -35.91
CA SER A 5 -49.37 15.23 -34.63
C SER A 5 -47.98 14.58 -34.60
N PRO A 6 -46.92 15.28 -34.16
CA PRO A 6 -45.62 14.67 -34.02
C PRO A 6 -45.60 13.82 -32.74
N VAL A 7 -45.58 12.50 -32.92
CA VAL A 7 -45.26 11.54 -31.86
C VAL A 7 -43.84 11.82 -31.40
N ALA A 8 -43.70 12.35 -30.18
CA ALA A 8 -42.42 12.47 -29.50
C ALA A 8 -41.89 11.05 -29.22
N ALA A 9 -40.98 10.59 -30.07
CA ALA A 9 -40.16 9.42 -29.80
C ALA A 9 -39.20 9.78 -28.65
N GLY A 10 -39.60 9.43 -27.42
CA GLY A 10 -38.69 9.42 -26.29
C GLY A 10 -37.55 8.47 -26.59
N VAL A 11 -36.37 9.03 -26.91
CA VAL A 11 -35.13 8.28 -26.91
C VAL A 11 -34.87 7.91 -25.45
N ALA A 12 -35.30 6.71 -25.07
CA ALA A 12 -34.85 6.09 -23.83
C ALA A 12 -33.32 6.18 -23.82
N ALA A 13 -32.76 6.88 -22.83
CA ALA A 13 -31.33 6.96 -22.63
C ALA A 13 -30.79 5.53 -22.54
N ARG A 14 -30.18 5.03 -23.62
CA ARG A 14 -29.48 3.76 -23.61
C ARG A 14 -28.40 3.91 -22.54
N THR A 15 -28.57 3.25 -21.39
CA THR A 15 -27.53 3.15 -20.38
C THR A 15 -26.32 2.51 -21.06
N LYS A 16 -25.31 3.33 -21.35
CA LYS A 16 -24.08 2.88 -21.98
C LYS A 16 -23.48 1.79 -21.09
N SER A 17 -23.18 0.62 -21.65
CA SER A 17 -22.49 -0.42 -20.90
C SER A 17 -21.19 0.15 -20.30
N PRO A 18 -20.86 -0.20 -19.05
CA PRO A 18 -19.65 0.33 -18.43
C PRO A 18 -18.43 -0.10 -19.25
N LEU A 19 -17.44 0.79 -19.33
CA LEU A 19 -16.14 0.48 -19.92
C LEU A 19 -15.40 -0.57 -19.10
N LEU A 20 -15.58 -0.51 -17.77
CA LEU A 20 -14.89 -1.35 -16.79
C LEU A 20 -15.75 -1.47 -15.52
N THR A 21 -15.70 -2.62 -14.86
CA THR A 21 -16.22 -2.83 -13.52
C THR A 21 -15.06 -2.98 -12.53
N VAL A 22 -15.02 -2.12 -11.51
CA VAL A 22 -13.99 -2.14 -10.46
C VAL A 22 -14.64 -2.47 -9.12
N CYS A 23 -14.16 -3.51 -8.45
CA CYS A 23 -14.48 -3.79 -7.05
C CYS A 23 -13.40 -3.19 -6.14
N VAL A 24 -13.73 -2.11 -5.44
CA VAL A 24 -12.87 -1.48 -4.43
C VAL A 24 -12.95 -2.32 -3.15
N CYS A 25 -11.85 -2.95 -2.77
CA CYS A 25 -11.79 -3.84 -1.61
C CYS A 25 -11.20 -3.12 -0.41
N GLY A 26 -12.03 -2.74 0.55
CA GLY A 26 -11.64 -1.96 1.73
C GLY A 26 -12.70 -0.92 2.09
N GLY A 27 -12.53 -0.31 3.26
CA GLY A 27 -13.44 0.71 3.76
C GLY A 27 -12.76 1.93 4.38
N GLY A 28 -11.46 2.14 4.11
CA GLY A 28 -10.66 3.23 4.66
C GLY A 28 -10.66 4.49 3.78
N ASN A 29 -9.74 5.42 4.09
CA ASN A 29 -9.60 6.69 3.37
C ASN A 29 -9.42 6.50 1.86
N SER A 30 -8.49 5.64 1.46
CA SER A 30 -8.22 5.34 0.06
C SER A 30 -9.43 4.72 -0.64
N ALA A 31 -10.13 3.78 0.00
CA ALA A 31 -11.32 3.16 -0.57
C ALA A 31 -12.42 4.18 -0.89
N HIS A 32 -12.68 5.13 0.01
CA HIS A 32 -13.65 6.21 -0.24
C HIS A 32 -13.20 7.12 -1.39
N ALA A 33 -11.92 7.51 -1.39
CA ALA A 33 -11.38 8.37 -2.45
C ALA A 33 -11.44 7.71 -3.82
N VAL A 34 -11.04 6.43 -3.91
CA VAL A 34 -11.11 5.64 -5.13
C VAL A 34 -12.56 5.45 -5.59
N ALA A 35 -13.48 5.11 -4.68
CA ALA A 35 -14.88 4.92 -5.04
C ALA A 35 -15.53 6.20 -5.58
N ALA A 36 -15.28 7.34 -4.93
CA ALA A 36 -15.75 8.65 -5.38
C ALA A 36 -15.11 9.06 -6.72
N TRP A 37 -13.79 8.86 -6.87
CA TRP A 37 -13.07 9.23 -8.08
C TRP A 37 -13.50 8.42 -9.29
N LEU A 38 -13.59 7.09 -9.16
CA LEU A 38 -13.96 6.19 -10.25
C LEU A 38 -15.45 6.26 -10.59
N GLY A 39 -16.30 6.53 -9.59
CA GLY A 39 -17.76 6.59 -9.77
C GLY A 39 -18.27 7.82 -10.52
N GLN A 40 -17.39 8.70 -11.01
CA GLN A 40 -17.78 9.88 -11.79
C GLN A 40 -18.44 9.48 -13.11
N ALA A 41 -19.57 10.12 -13.44
CA ALA A 41 -20.38 9.75 -14.61
C ALA A 41 -19.60 9.71 -15.93
N HIS A 42 -18.66 10.64 -16.14
CA HIS A 42 -17.88 10.74 -17.38
C HIS A 42 -16.84 9.61 -17.54
N LYS A 43 -16.44 8.93 -16.46
CA LYS A 43 -15.47 7.81 -16.52
C LYS A 43 -16.07 6.52 -17.07
N ASN A 44 -17.40 6.39 -17.07
CA ASN A 44 -18.10 5.18 -17.49
C ASN A 44 -17.58 3.90 -16.79
N VAL A 45 -17.23 3.99 -15.51
CA VAL A 45 -16.78 2.85 -14.68
C VAL A 45 -17.90 2.45 -13.72
N ARG A 46 -18.20 1.15 -13.65
CA ARG A 46 -19.08 0.59 -12.63
C ARG A 46 -18.27 0.30 -11.37
N VAL A 47 -18.60 0.95 -10.26
CA VAL A 47 -17.87 0.80 -9.00
C VAL A 47 -18.66 -0.07 -8.02
N ASN A 48 -18.12 -1.22 -7.66
CA ASN A 48 -18.60 -2.01 -6.52
C ASN A 48 -17.64 -1.81 -5.33
N VAL A 49 -18.13 -1.99 -4.10
CA VAL A 49 -17.30 -1.85 -2.88
C VAL A 49 -17.49 -3.08 -1.99
N LEU A 50 -16.38 -3.73 -1.66
CA LEU A 50 -16.31 -4.80 -0.65
C LEU A 50 -15.80 -4.20 0.67
N THR A 51 -16.64 -4.13 1.69
CA THR A 51 -16.31 -3.50 2.98
C THR A 51 -16.95 -4.24 4.14
N ARG A 52 -16.41 -4.06 5.35
CA ARG A 52 -16.97 -4.68 6.58
C ARG A 52 -18.21 -3.95 7.11
N GLN A 53 -18.49 -2.74 6.64
CA GLN A 53 -19.58 -1.89 7.11
C GLN A 53 -20.43 -1.38 5.93
N PRO A 54 -20.98 -2.27 5.08
CA PRO A 54 -21.70 -1.88 3.87
C PRO A 54 -22.94 -1.00 4.17
N GLU A 55 -23.59 -1.23 5.31
CA GLU A 55 -24.79 -0.53 5.76
C GLU A 55 -24.59 0.97 6.00
N LYS A 56 -23.33 1.40 6.19
CA LYS A 56 -23.00 2.82 6.40
C LYS A 56 -22.70 3.57 5.11
N TRP A 57 -22.58 2.87 3.97
CA TRP A 57 -22.23 3.47 2.69
C TRP A 57 -23.45 3.96 1.94
N GLN A 58 -23.34 5.18 1.43
CA GLN A 58 -24.34 5.78 0.55
C GLN A 58 -24.05 5.43 -0.92
N LYS A 59 -25.06 5.62 -1.78
CA LYS A 59 -24.90 5.42 -3.24
C LYS A 59 -24.03 6.49 -3.88
N GLU A 60 -23.95 7.68 -3.28
CA GLU A 60 -23.12 8.77 -3.77
C GLU A 60 -22.08 9.12 -2.71
N ILE A 61 -20.82 9.17 -3.14
CA ILE A 61 -19.68 9.53 -2.31
C ILE A 61 -19.13 10.86 -2.84
N ARG A 62 -19.07 11.85 -1.96
CA ARG A 62 -18.52 13.17 -2.26
C ARG A 62 -17.02 13.20 -1.96
N LEU A 63 -16.25 13.77 -2.88
CA LEU A 63 -14.82 13.98 -2.77
C LEU A 63 -14.52 15.48 -2.88
N GLU A 64 -13.94 16.04 -1.82
CA GLU A 64 -13.57 17.45 -1.73
C GLU A 64 -12.09 17.66 -2.07
N THR A 65 -11.77 18.67 -2.87
CA THR A 65 -10.37 18.99 -3.25
C THR A 65 -9.85 20.32 -2.72
N LYS A 66 -10.67 21.06 -1.94
CA LYS A 66 -10.44 22.46 -1.54
C LYS A 66 -9.12 22.76 -0.85
N ILE A 67 -8.51 21.78 -0.18
CA ILE A 67 -7.30 21.96 0.62
C ILE A 67 -6.02 21.53 -0.09
N CYS A 68 -6.11 21.15 -1.37
CA CYS A 68 -4.98 20.67 -2.15
C CYS A 68 -4.84 21.44 -3.46
N ARG A 69 -3.73 21.22 -4.18
CA ARG A 69 -3.44 21.87 -5.47
C ARG A 69 -4.43 21.54 -6.62
N TRP A 70 -5.41 20.67 -6.37
CA TRP A 70 -6.51 20.37 -7.29
C TRP A 70 -7.84 21.04 -6.86
N ASP A 71 -7.76 22.14 -6.09
CA ASP A 71 -8.92 22.93 -5.64
C ASP A 71 -9.89 23.34 -6.77
N HIS A 72 -9.37 23.60 -7.97
CA HIS A 72 -10.12 23.96 -9.16
C HIS A 72 -11.12 22.88 -9.61
N LEU A 73 -10.95 21.63 -9.19
CA LEU A 73 -11.92 20.55 -9.42
C LEU A 73 -13.17 20.67 -8.53
N GLY A 74 -13.09 21.42 -7.43
CA GLY A 74 -14.19 21.64 -6.50
C GLY A 74 -14.65 20.37 -5.78
N SER A 75 -15.97 20.14 -5.79
CA SER A 75 -16.58 18.96 -5.19
C SER A 75 -16.94 17.96 -6.28
N ILE A 76 -16.37 16.76 -6.18
CA ILE A 76 -16.60 15.65 -7.10
C ILE A 76 -17.60 14.70 -6.45
N THR A 77 -18.57 14.22 -7.22
CA THR A 77 -19.50 13.17 -6.76
C THR A 77 -19.33 11.92 -7.62
N GLY A 78 -19.05 10.80 -6.96
CA GLY A 78 -19.01 9.48 -7.58
C GLY A 78 -20.14 8.59 -7.10
N ARG A 79 -20.71 7.79 -8.01
CA ARG A 79 -21.78 6.84 -7.69
C ARG A 79 -21.23 5.42 -7.56
N VAL A 80 -21.56 4.76 -6.46
CA VAL A 80 -21.30 3.32 -6.27
C VAL A 80 -22.50 2.51 -6.74
N ASN A 81 -22.23 1.45 -7.49
CA ASN A 81 -23.23 0.51 -8.00
C ASN A 81 -23.72 -0.43 -6.90
N ALA A 82 -22.80 -1.13 -6.24
CA ALA A 82 -23.10 -2.07 -5.16
C ALA A 82 -22.09 -1.92 -4.01
N VAL A 83 -22.55 -2.16 -2.78
CA VAL A 83 -21.70 -2.19 -1.58
C VAL A 83 -22.11 -3.41 -0.77
N SER A 84 -21.17 -4.28 -0.45
CA SER A 84 -21.45 -5.50 0.31
C SER A 84 -20.28 -5.87 1.22
N SER A 85 -20.57 -6.74 2.19
CA SER A 85 -19.56 -7.47 2.96
C SER A 85 -19.32 -8.88 2.41
N ASP A 86 -20.13 -9.36 1.45
CA ASP A 86 -19.99 -10.65 0.78
C ASP A 86 -19.30 -10.47 -0.59
N PRO A 87 -18.14 -11.09 -0.84
CA PRO A 87 -17.46 -11.02 -2.14
C PRO A 87 -18.32 -11.53 -3.30
N ALA A 88 -19.22 -12.50 -3.07
CA ALA A 88 -20.07 -13.08 -4.11
C ALA A 88 -21.03 -12.05 -4.73
N GLU A 89 -21.34 -10.96 -4.03
CA GLU A 89 -22.26 -9.93 -4.52
C GLU A 89 -21.56 -8.83 -5.35
N VAL A 90 -20.24 -8.67 -5.20
CA VAL A 90 -19.52 -7.48 -5.72
C VAL A 90 -18.32 -7.82 -6.60
N VAL A 91 -17.78 -9.03 -6.52
CA VAL A 91 -16.58 -9.47 -7.26
C VAL A 91 -16.88 -10.16 -8.61
N PRO A 92 -17.93 -11.00 -8.79
CA PRO A 92 -18.06 -11.82 -10.00
C PRO A 92 -18.06 -11.10 -11.35
N GLU A 93 -18.52 -9.85 -11.40
CA GLU A 93 -18.47 -9.05 -12.64
C GLU A 93 -17.22 -8.17 -12.77
N ALA A 94 -16.42 -8.05 -11.71
CA ALA A 94 -15.30 -7.12 -11.65
C ALA A 94 -14.20 -7.51 -12.64
N ASP A 95 -13.81 -6.55 -13.48
CA ASP A 95 -12.59 -6.63 -14.30
C ASP A 95 -11.35 -6.42 -13.43
N LEU A 96 -11.47 -5.58 -12.39
CA LEU A 96 -10.41 -5.25 -11.45
C LEU A 96 -10.93 -5.30 -10.01
N CYS A 97 -10.29 -6.09 -9.15
CA CYS A 97 -10.37 -5.94 -7.71
C CYS A 97 -9.21 -5.08 -7.21
N LEU A 98 -9.50 -3.87 -6.73
CA LEU A 98 -8.50 -2.93 -6.23
C LEU A 98 -8.50 -2.89 -4.70
N ILE A 99 -7.52 -3.53 -4.09
CA ILE A 99 -7.28 -3.54 -2.65
C ILE A 99 -6.88 -2.14 -2.19
N CYS A 100 -7.73 -1.55 -1.36
CA CYS A 100 -7.57 -0.22 -0.77
C CYS A 100 -7.51 -0.35 0.75
N ALA A 101 -6.48 -1.07 1.23
CA ALA A 101 -6.31 -1.42 2.62
C ALA A 101 -4.82 -1.36 3.01
N PRO A 102 -4.50 -1.23 4.32
CA PRO A 102 -3.15 -1.39 4.84
C PRO A 102 -2.58 -2.80 4.61
N ALA A 103 -1.27 -2.94 4.74
CA ALA A 103 -0.56 -4.20 4.45
C ALA A 103 -1.09 -5.40 5.25
N ASN A 104 -1.46 -5.16 6.51
CA ASN A 104 -2.03 -6.19 7.39
C ASN A 104 -3.39 -6.76 6.94
N ALA A 105 -4.06 -6.09 6.01
CA ALA A 105 -5.34 -6.52 5.46
C ALA A 105 -5.23 -7.09 4.05
N HIS A 106 -4.05 -7.06 3.41
CA HIS A 106 -3.87 -7.57 2.05
C HIS A 106 -4.23 -9.05 1.96
N PHE A 107 -3.52 -9.93 2.67
CA PHE A 107 -3.73 -11.38 2.56
C PHE A 107 -5.16 -11.82 2.92
N PRO A 108 -5.78 -11.37 4.05
CA PRO A 108 -7.16 -11.71 4.35
C PRO A 108 -8.17 -11.25 3.28
N LEU A 109 -7.93 -10.11 2.62
CA LEU A 109 -8.79 -9.65 1.52
C LEU A 109 -8.58 -10.50 0.26
N LEU A 110 -7.35 -10.90 -0.05
CA LEU A 110 -7.05 -11.78 -1.17
C LEU A 110 -7.74 -13.14 -1.00
N GLU A 111 -7.65 -13.75 0.19
CA GLU A 111 -8.35 -15.00 0.51
C GLU A 111 -9.86 -14.86 0.35
N LYS A 112 -10.42 -13.71 0.72
CA LYS A 112 -11.84 -13.45 0.59
C LYS A 112 -12.31 -13.35 -0.86
N ILE A 113 -11.49 -12.82 -1.78
CA ILE A 113 -11.91 -12.59 -3.18
C ILE A 113 -11.50 -13.71 -4.14
N ARG A 114 -10.53 -14.58 -3.78
CA ARG A 114 -9.87 -15.50 -4.73
C ARG A 114 -10.81 -16.42 -5.51
N HIS A 115 -11.92 -16.85 -4.91
CA HIS A 115 -12.87 -17.78 -5.54
C HIS A 115 -13.95 -17.10 -6.40
N HIS A 116 -13.96 -15.76 -6.45
CA HIS A 116 -15.02 -15.00 -7.10
C HIS A 116 -14.57 -14.26 -8.35
N LEU A 117 -13.28 -14.31 -8.69
CA LEU A 117 -12.77 -13.68 -9.91
C LEU A 117 -13.39 -14.32 -11.15
N LYS A 118 -13.82 -13.49 -12.10
CA LYS A 118 -14.08 -13.95 -13.47
C LYS A 118 -12.77 -14.26 -14.20
N ALA A 119 -12.86 -15.03 -15.28
CA ALA A 119 -11.72 -15.33 -16.12
C ALA A 119 -11.03 -14.05 -16.63
N GLY A 120 -9.70 -13.98 -16.45
CA GLY A 120 -8.89 -12.82 -16.81
C GLY A 120 -8.99 -11.65 -15.81
N GLY A 121 -9.57 -11.86 -14.63
CA GLY A 121 -9.69 -10.82 -13.60
C GLY A 121 -8.34 -10.28 -13.15
N ILE A 122 -8.28 -8.97 -12.89
CA ILE A 122 -7.08 -8.28 -12.45
C ILE A 122 -7.17 -8.01 -10.94
N ILE A 123 -6.06 -8.21 -10.22
CA ILE A 123 -5.94 -7.76 -8.83
C ILE A 123 -4.92 -6.64 -8.71
N GLY A 124 -5.30 -5.52 -8.11
CA GLY A 124 -4.41 -4.42 -7.81
C GLY A 124 -4.38 -4.11 -6.33
N THR A 125 -3.29 -3.57 -5.80
CA THR A 125 -3.33 -2.80 -4.54
C THR A 125 -2.95 -1.35 -4.76
N ALA A 126 -3.68 -0.44 -4.11
CA ALA A 126 -3.38 0.98 -4.11
C ALA A 126 -2.10 1.31 -3.32
N PHE A 127 -1.58 0.36 -2.54
CA PHE A 127 -0.32 0.50 -1.81
C PHE A 127 0.33 -0.88 -1.58
N GLY A 128 1.51 -1.11 -2.18
CA GLY A 128 2.13 -2.43 -2.35
C GLY A 128 3.17 -2.86 -1.33
N GLN A 129 3.27 -2.20 -0.18
CA GLN A 129 4.26 -2.59 0.82
C GLN A 129 3.93 -3.92 1.50
N GLY A 130 4.96 -4.49 2.15
CA GLY A 130 4.83 -5.67 3.00
C GLY A 130 4.67 -6.98 2.23
N GLY A 131 5.31 -7.14 1.06
CA GLY A 131 5.34 -8.43 0.37
C GLY A 131 4.00 -8.83 -0.28
N PHE A 132 3.35 -7.89 -0.97
CA PHE A 132 2.05 -8.15 -1.62
C PHE A 132 2.11 -9.28 -2.66
N ASP A 133 3.22 -9.42 -3.38
CA ASP A 133 3.47 -10.52 -4.31
C ASP A 133 3.51 -11.87 -3.60
N TRP A 134 4.15 -11.99 -2.45
CA TRP A 134 4.13 -13.23 -1.66
C TRP A 134 2.74 -13.55 -1.11
N ALA A 135 1.97 -12.52 -0.71
CA ALA A 135 0.57 -12.71 -0.34
C ALA A 135 -0.27 -13.20 -1.53
N MET A 136 -0.04 -12.69 -2.73
CA MET A 136 -0.67 -13.17 -3.97
C MET A 136 -0.30 -14.63 -4.25
N LEU A 137 0.98 -15.00 -4.14
CA LEU A 137 1.43 -16.38 -4.28
C LEU A 137 0.63 -17.31 -3.39
N LYS A 138 0.55 -16.97 -2.10
CA LYS A 138 -0.11 -17.84 -1.13
C LYS A 138 -1.62 -17.88 -1.34
N ALA A 139 -2.24 -16.74 -1.63
CA ALA A 139 -3.68 -16.67 -1.80
C ALA A 139 -4.19 -17.42 -3.04
N PHE A 140 -3.38 -17.46 -4.10
CA PHE A 140 -3.73 -18.08 -5.39
C PHE A 140 -2.93 -19.37 -5.68
N GLU A 141 -2.38 -20.00 -4.65
CA GLU A 141 -1.59 -21.24 -4.78
C GLU A 141 -2.39 -22.37 -5.45
N ALA A 142 -3.69 -22.47 -5.11
CA ALA A 142 -4.60 -23.45 -5.69
C ALA A 142 -4.97 -23.10 -7.15
N GLU A 143 -4.91 -24.10 -8.04
CA GLU A 143 -5.13 -23.94 -9.48
C GLU A 143 -6.52 -23.38 -9.82
N ASP A 144 -7.56 -23.78 -9.08
CA ASP A 144 -8.93 -23.34 -9.27
C ASP A 144 -9.12 -21.84 -9.00
N CYS A 145 -8.29 -21.26 -8.12
CA CYS A 145 -8.23 -19.83 -7.84
C CYS A 145 -7.39 -19.12 -8.90
N ARG A 146 -6.23 -19.70 -9.24
CA ARG A 146 -5.26 -19.10 -10.18
C ARG A 146 -5.78 -19.01 -11.60
N LYS A 147 -6.55 -19.99 -12.09
CA LYS A 147 -7.01 -20.07 -13.50
C LYS A 147 -7.80 -18.84 -13.97
N ASN A 148 -8.43 -18.11 -13.04
CA ASN A 148 -9.21 -16.91 -13.35
C ASN A 148 -8.40 -15.62 -13.21
N LEU A 149 -7.23 -15.65 -12.57
CA LEU A 149 -6.35 -14.48 -12.41
C LEU A 149 -5.61 -14.20 -13.72
N GLY A 150 -5.86 -13.05 -14.33
CA GLY A 150 -5.19 -12.63 -15.55
C GLY A 150 -3.82 -11.99 -15.28
N CYS A 151 -3.78 -11.04 -14.33
CA CYS A 151 -2.57 -10.41 -13.86
C CYS A 151 -2.79 -9.75 -12.49
N TYR A 152 -1.71 -9.34 -11.85
CA TYR A 152 -1.79 -8.52 -10.65
C TYR A 152 -0.75 -7.40 -10.64
N PHE A 153 -1.04 -6.33 -9.90
CA PHE A 153 -0.16 -5.18 -9.77
C PHE A 153 -0.19 -4.59 -8.37
N ALA A 154 0.84 -3.81 -8.06
CA ALA A 154 0.82 -2.95 -6.88
C ALA A 154 1.36 -1.55 -7.19
N LEU A 155 0.71 -0.54 -6.61
CA LEU A 155 1.23 0.81 -6.60
C LEU A 155 2.24 0.96 -5.46
N GLN A 156 3.35 1.66 -5.72
CA GLN A 156 4.34 1.95 -4.68
C GLN A 156 3.80 2.91 -3.62
N ASN A 157 2.97 3.88 -4.03
CA ASN A 157 2.37 4.89 -3.16
C ASN A 157 0.89 5.05 -3.50
N LEU A 158 0.10 5.43 -2.50
CA LEU A 158 -1.30 5.81 -2.72
C LEU A 158 -1.41 6.95 -3.74
N PRO A 159 -2.44 6.95 -4.61
CA PRO A 159 -2.63 8.02 -5.58
C PRO A 159 -2.81 9.41 -4.96
N TRP A 160 -3.45 9.43 -3.79
CA TRP A 160 -3.69 10.65 -3.02
C TRP A 160 -3.46 10.42 -1.53
N LEU A 161 -2.96 11.44 -0.86
CA LEU A 161 -3.22 11.60 0.57
C LEU A 161 -4.66 12.07 0.73
N CYS A 162 -5.45 11.32 1.49
CA CYS A 162 -6.88 11.56 1.66
C CYS A 162 -7.33 11.22 3.08
N ARG A 163 -8.46 11.81 3.49
CA ARG A 163 -9.05 11.63 4.81
C ARG A 163 -10.56 11.62 4.72
N ILE A 164 -11.21 10.61 5.31
CA ILE A 164 -12.66 10.58 5.45
C ILE A 164 -13.14 11.79 6.25
N ILE A 165 -14.13 12.50 5.71
CA ILE A 165 -14.87 13.54 6.44
C ILE A 165 -16.05 12.88 7.15
N GLN A 166 -16.80 12.06 6.41
CA GLN A 166 -17.94 11.31 6.92
C GLN A 166 -17.91 9.90 6.31
N TYR A 167 -17.85 8.89 7.19
CA TYR A 167 -17.76 7.50 6.75
C TYR A 167 -18.96 7.13 5.88
N GLY A 168 -18.69 6.54 4.73
CA GLY A 168 -19.66 6.07 3.76
C GLY A 168 -20.27 7.14 2.86
N SER A 169 -19.87 8.42 2.98
CA SER A 169 -20.48 9.49 2.17
C SER A 169 -19.54 10.62 1.74
N ALA A 170 -18.47 10.92 2.48
CA ALA A 170 -17.61 12.05 2.15
C ALA A 170 -16.13 11.84 2.51
N VAL A 171 -15.25 12.25 1.60
CA VAL A 171 -13.79 12.19 1.74
C VAL A 171 -13.15 13.48 1.22
N GLU A 172 -12.01 13.83 1.78
CA GLU A 172 -11.20 15.00 1.41
C GLU A 172 -9.88 14.53 0.80
N LEU A 173 -9.50 15.09 -0.35
CA LEU A 173 -8.15 14.98 -0.88
C LEU A 173 -7.26 16.06 -0.24
N ILE A 174 -6.22 15.61 0.45
CA ILE A 174 -5.20 16.46 1.06
C ILE A 174 -4.08 16.74 0.06
N GLY A 175 -3.71 15.77 -0.78
CA GLY A 175 -2.58 15.93 -1.69
C GLY A 175 -2.53 14.88 -2.80
N PRO A 176 -2.69 15.26 -4.07
CA PRO A 176 -2.52 14.37 -5.22
C PRO A 176 -1.04 14.19 -5.57
N LYS A 177 -0.65 12.96 -5.97
CA LYS A 177 0.68 12.70 -6.54
C LYS A 177 0.78 13.19 -7.99
N ASP A 178 1.98 13.52 -8.44
CA ASP A 178 2.25 13.91 -9.84
C ASP A 178 2.23 12.71 -10.78
N PHE A 179 2.64 11.55 -10.28
CA PHE A 179 2.69 10.31 -11.02
C PHE A 179 2.59 9.13 -10.05
N LEU A 180 2.22 7.99 -10.58
CA LEU A 180 2.20 6.71 -9.89
C LEU A 180 3.39 5.86 -10.36
N ASN A 181 3.87 5.02 -9.46
CA ASN A 181 4.80 3.95 -9.76
C ASN A 181 4.09 2.64 -9.50
N ALA A 182 4.15 1.70 -10.43
CA ALA A 182 3.52 0.39 -10.31
C ALA A 182 4.45 -0.72 -10.77
N THR A 183 4.27 -1.91 -10.24
CA THR A 183 4.85 -3.14 -10.77
C THR A 183 3.72 -4.10 -11.13
N VAL A 184 3.94 -4.97 -12.11
CA VAL A 184 2.90 -5.82 -12.71
C VAL A 184 3.48 -7.21 -12.94
N VAL A 185 2.70 -8.24 -12.63
CA VAL A 185 2.99 -9.64 -12.96
C VAL A 185 1.83 -10.21 -13.77
N PRO A 186 2.10 -10.91 -14.89
CA PRO A 186 3.41 -11.11 -15.52
C PRO A 186 3.92 -9.84 -16.22
N GLY A 187 5.23 -9.78 -16.50
CA GLY A 187 5.87 -8.59 -17.12
C GLY A 187 5.27 -8.15 -18.47
N ASN A 188 4.82 -9.09 -19.31
CA ASN A 188 4.16 -8.76 -20.58
C ASN A 188 2.82 -7.99 -20.42
N MET A 189 2.19 -8.03 -19.24
CA MET A 189 1.00 -7.24 -18.92
C MET A 189 1.33 -5.82 -18.43
N GLY A 190 2.62 -5.48 -18.29
CA GLY A 190 3.07 -4.20 -17.76
C GLY A 190 2.51 -2.98 -18.49
N GLN A 191 2.62 -2.92 -19.82
CA GLN A 191 2.14 -1.76 -20.59
C GLN A 191 0.61 -1.61 -20.60
N PRO A 192 -0.20 -2.67 -20.86
CA PRO A 192 -1.65 -2.59 -20.74
C PRO A 192 -2.11 -2.12 -19.35
N VAL A 193 -1.54 -2.69 -18.28
CA VAL A 193 -1.91 -2.33 -16.90
C VAL A 193 -1.44 -0.92 -16.54
N ARG A 194 -0.27 -0.47 -17.02
CA ARG A 194 0.18 0.92 -16.85
C ARG A 194 -0.82 1.93 -17.44
N LEU A 195 -1.36 1.64 -18.63
CA LEU A 195 -2.37 2.48 -19.27
C LEU A 195 -3.69 2.43 -18.51
N LEU A 196 -4.11 1.25 -18.04
CA LEU A 196 -5.29 1.10 -17.19
C LEU A 196 -5.18 1.92 -15.91
N ILE A 197 -4.07 1.83 -15.17
CA ILE A 197 -3.80 2.63 -13.97
C ILE A 197 -3.87 4.12 -14.29
N SER A 198 -3.26 4.54 -15.41
CA SER A 198 -3.26 5.94 -15.80
C SER A 198 -4.67 6.46 -16.10
N LEU A 199 -5.52 5.65 -16.75
CA LEU A 199 -6.93 5.95 -17.03
C LEU A 199 -7.78 6.01 -15.74
N LEU A 200 -7.55 5.09 -14.81
CA LEU A 200 -8.30 5.03 -13.55
C LEU A 200 -8.08 6.30 -12.72
N PHE A 201 -6.82 6.72 -12.57
CA PHE A 201 -6.45 7.80 -11.65
C PHE A 201 -6.21 9.16 -12.30
N ASP A 202 -6.28 9.26 -13.63
CA ASP A 202 -5.93 10.46 -14.41
C ASP A 202 -4.51 10.96 -14.08
N MET A 203 -3.58 10.03 -13.85
CA MET A 203 -2.20 10.30 -13.49
C MET A 203 -1.24 9.50 -14.38
N PRO A 204 -0.09 10.06 -14.79
CA PRO A 204 0.95 9.27 -15.41
C PRO A 204 1.37 8.11 -14.50
N CYS A 205 1.42 6.90 -15.04
CA CYS A 205 1.99 5.75 -14.35
C CYS A 205 3.33 5.34 -14.98
N ARG A 206 4.34 5.14 -14.14
CA ARG A 206 5.64 4.54 -14.47
C ARG A 206 5.69 3.11 -13.97
N LEU A 207 6.39 2.25 -14.70
CA LEU A 207 6.63 0.88 -14.27
C LEU A 207 7.94 0.82 -13.47
N LEU A 208 7.87 0.18 -12.32
CA LEU A 208 9.04 -0.29 -11.57
C LEU A 208 9.40 -1.70 -12.04
N PRO A 209 10.68 -2.11 -11.91
CA PRO A 209 11.14 -3.39 -12.43
C PRO A 209 10.40 -4.59 -11.82
N ASN A 210 10.12 -4.55 -10.52
CA ASN A 210 9.55 -5.69 -9.79
C ASN A 210 8.90 -5.27 -8.45
N PHE A 211 8.33 -6.25 -7.74
CA PHE A 211 7.70 -6.07 -6.42
C PHE A 211 8.69 -5.83 -5.28
N MET A 212 9.88 -6.44 -5.33
CA MET A 212 10.93 -6.16 -4.35
C MET A 212 11.39 -4.70 -4.39
N ALA A 213 11.31 -4.02 -5.53
CA ALA A 213 11.56 -2.58 -5.64
C ALA A 213 10.55 -1.74 -4.85
N ILE A 214 9.34 -2.27 -4.58
CA ILE A 214 8.34 -1.66 -3.69
C ILE A 214 8.60 -2.09 -2.25
N THR A 215 8.73 -3.39 -1.99
CA THR A 215 8.93 -3.95 -0.64
C THR A 215 10.18 -3.37 0.04
N LEU A 216 11.29 -3.24 -0.70
CA LEU A 216 12.54 -2.69 -0.20
C LEU A 216 12.63 -1.17 -0.36
N SER A 217 11.62 -0.48 -0.91
CA SER A 217 11.67 0.99 -1.00
C SER A 217 11.63 1.60 0.40
N PRO A 218 12.68 2.30 0.87
CA PRO A 218 12.74 2.77 2.26
C PRO A 218 11.60 3.78 2.52
N SER A 219 10.66 3.45 3.39
CA SER A 219 9.48 4.30 3.65
C SER A 219 9.07 4.19 5.11
N ASN A 220 7.77 4.30 5.38
CA ASN A 220 7.16 4.19 6.70
C ASN A 220 7.71 3.03 7.54
N GLN A 221 8.03 1.88 6.92
CA GLN A 221 8.57 0.70 7.60
C GLN A 221 9.90 0.92 8.35
N ILE A 222 10.69 1.94 8.01
CA ILE A 222 11.88 2.34 8.77
C ILE A 222 11.77 3.74 9.36
N ILE A 223 10.99 4.63 8.73
CA ILE A 223 10.80 6.02 9.18
C ILE A 223 10.05 6.04 10.50
N HIS A 224 8.90 5.36 10.56
CA HIS A 224 8.05 5.41 11.75
C HIS A 224 8.75 4.75 12.95
N PRO A 225 9.35 3.54 12.86
CA PRO A 225 10.04 2.96 14.00
C PRO A 225 11.17 3.83 14.56
N ALA A 226 12.06 4.35 13.70
CA ALA A 226 13.15 5.21 14.14
C ALA A 226 12.64 6.49 14.83
N ARG A 227 11.64 7.14 14.23
CA ARG A 227 11.09 8.38 14.77
C ARG A 227 10.27 8.15 16.03
N TYR A 228 9.52 7.06 16.10
CA TYR A 228 8.71 6.74 17.27
C TYR A 228 9.58 6.40 18.47
N TYR A 229 10.65 5.62 18.23
CA TYR A 229 11.68 5.39 19.23
C TYR A 229 12.26 6.70 19.76
N SER A 230 12.72 7.62 18.89
CA SER A 230 13.35 8.86 19.36
C SER A 230 12.44 9.72 20.24
N ILE A 231 11.13 9.71 20.00
CA ILE A 231 10.15 10.48 20.79
C ILE A 231 9.90 9.80 22.14
N PHE A 232 9.77 8.47 22.16
CA PHE A 232 9.24 7.74 23.32
C PHE A 232 10.27 6.86 24.05
N HIS A 233 11.54 6.85 23.66
CA HIS A 233 12.56 5.94 24.26
C HIS A 233 12.78 6.18 25.77
N LYS A 234 12.42 7.35 26.29
CA LYS A 234 12.51 7.70 27.72
C LYS A 234 11.26 7.36 28.52
N TRP A 235 10.19 6.92 27.86
CA TRP A 235 8.97 6.53 28.54
C TRP A 235 9.22 5.27 29.38
N ASP A 236 8.82 5.30 30.64
CA ASP A 236 9.03 4.21 31.60
C ASP A 236 8.05 3.03 31.43
N GLY A 237 7.14 3.12 30.46
CA GLY A 237 6.09 2.13 30.20
C GLY A 237 4.88 2.23 31.12
N LYS A 238 4.84 3.20 32.05
CA LYS A 238 3.84 3.27 33.11
C LYS A 238 3.25 4.67 33.29
N THR A 239 4.10 5.68 33.41
CA THR A 239 3.72 7.05 33.75
C THR A 239 3.30 7.81 32.49
N PRO A 240 2.09 8.37 32.42
CA PRO A 240 1.68 9.20 31.30
C PRO A 240 2.64 10.40 31.13
N MET A 241 3.08 10.65 29.90
CA MET A 241 3.91 11.80 29.56
C MET A 241 3.07 13.06 29.47
N LYS A 242 3.61 14.18 29.91
CA LYS A 242 2.99 15.50 29.75
C LYS A 242 3.02 15.94 28.30
N GLU A 243 2.15 16.88 27.96
CA GLU A 243 2.01 17.37 26.59
C GLU A 243 3.28 18.05 26.06
N ASP A 244 4.02 18.76 26.92
CA ASP A 244 5.26 19.45 26.62
C ASP A 244 6.49 18.53 26.54
N GLU A 245 6.37 17.28 27.01
CA GLU A 245 7.42 16.27 26.92
C GLU A 245 7.41 15.54 25.56
N ILE A 246 6.36 15.71 24.75
CA ILE A 246 6.17 15.03 23.47
C ILE A 246 6.47 15.98 22.31
N GLN A 247 7.35 15.55 21.40
CA GLN A 247 7.49 16.20 20.11
C GLN A 247 6.28 15.86 19.22
N TRP A 248 5.32 16.78 19.15
CA TRP A 248 4.08 16.60 18.39
C TRP A 248 4.25 16.65 16.88
N GLY A 249 5.33 17.25 16.40
CA GLY A 249 5.71 17.22 15.01
C GLY A 249 6.36 15.89 14.66
N LEU A 250 5.61 14.99 14.00
CA LEU A 250 6.15 13.67 13.67
C LEU A 250 7.38 13.80 12.77
N TYR A 251 7.38 14.75 11.84
CA TYR A 251 8.47 14.93 10.89
C TYR A 251 9.10 16.32 10.92
N ASN A 252 8.34 17.40 11.09
CA ASN A 252 8.89 18.75 11.13
C ASN A 252 9.72 19.05 12.39
N GLN A 253 9.62 18.21 13.43
CA GLN A 253 10.49 18.23 14.62
C GLN A 253 11.49 17.05 14.60
N PHE A 254 11.89 16.54 13.42
CA PHE A 254 12.90 15.49 13.32
C PHE A 254 14.21 15.94 13.98
N ASP A 255 14.67 15.16 14.96
CA ASP A 255 15.90 15.44 15.70
C ASP A 255 17.07 14.56 15.23
N GLU A 256 18.26 14.83 15.77
CA GLU A 256 19.49 14.11 15.43
C GLU A 256 19.38 12.61 15.74
N MET A 257 18.77 12.24 16.86
CA MET A 257 18.56 10.83 17.22
C MET A 257 17.66 10.11 16.22
N SER A 258 16.58 10.77 15.77
CA SER A 258 15.71 10.25 14.71
C SER A 258 16.49 9.98 13.43
N ALA A 259 17.35 10.92 13.04
CA ALA A 259 18.17 10.80 11.84
C ALA A 259 19.23 9.71 11.97
N GLU A 260 19.89 9.60 13.12
CA GLU A 260 20.90 8.56 13.37
C GLU A 260 20.28 7.15 13.25
N TRP A 261 19.15 6.91 13.93
CA TRP A 261 18.48 5.61 13.85
C TRP A 261 17.92 5.31 12.46
N LEU A 262 17.36 6.31 11.78
CA LEU A 262 16.86 6.13 10.42
C LEU A 262 18.00 5.83 9.43
N GLU A 263 19.17 6.44 9.59
CA GLU A 263 20.35 6.16 8.78
C GLU A 263 20.88 4.75 9.01
N LYS A 264 20.91 4.27 10.26
CA LYS A 264 21.28 2.88 10.60
C LYS A 264 20.34 1.86 9.93
N LEU A 265 19.03 2.07 10.03
CA LEU A 265 18.04 1.20 9.36
C LEU A 265 18.15 1.25 7.84
N SER A 266 18.38 2.45 7.27
CA SER A 266 18.61 2.62 5.83
C SER A 266 19.86 1.88 5.38
N THR A 267 20.94 1.94 6.16
CA THR A 267 22.20 1.23 5.88
C THR A 267 22.00 -0.28 5.83
N GLU A 268 21.31 -0.85 6.82
CA GLU A 268 21.01 -2.29 6.85
C GLU A 268 20.10 -2.71 5.68
N LEU A 269 19.10 -1.90 5.34
CA LEU A 269 18.28 -2.13 4.15
C LEU A 269 19.12 -2.12 2.86
N GLN A 270 20.05 -1.18 2.71
CA GLN A 270 20.97 -1.17 1.57
C GLN A 270 21.93 -2.37 1.57
N ALA A 271 22.30 -2.91 2.74
CA ALA A 271 23.08 -4.14 2.84
C ALA A 271 22.28 -5.36 2.37
N ILE A 272 20.99 -5.46 2.73
CA ILE A 272 20.06 -6.48 2.23
C ILE A 272 19.96 -6.40 0.70
N LYS A 273 19.72 -5.19 0.16
CA LYS A 273 19.70 -4.93 -1.28
C LYS A 273 20.99 -5.43 -1.95
N LYS A 274 22.15 -5.06 -1.40
CA LYS A 274 23.46 -5.46 -1.94
C LYS A 274 23.62 -6.98 -1.97
N ALA A 275 23.28 -7.68 -0.89
CA ALA A 275 23.36 -9.13 -0.83
C ALA A 275 22.45 -9.81 -1.87
N LEU A 276 21.22 -9.32 -2.01
CA LEU A 276 20.27 -9.81 -3.02
C LEU A 276 20.82 -9.65 -4.43
N THR A 277 21.29 -8.44 -4.80
CA THR A 277 21.85 -8.19 -6.15
C THR A 277 23.17 -8.92 -6.39
N ALA A 278 23.91 -9.29 -5.34
CA ALA A 278 25.13 -10.09 -5.49
C ALA A 278 24.80 -11.57 -5.76
N ARG A 279 23.74 -12.10 -5.12
CA ARG A 279 23.28 -13.48 -5.33
C ARG A 279 22.45 -13.65 -6.61
N PHE A 280 21.67 -12.63 -6.97
CA PHE A 280 20.78 -12.60 -8.14
C PHE A 280 21.10 -11.36 -8.99
N PRO A 281 22.16 -11.39 -9.82
CA PRO A 281 22.57 -10.24 -10.63
C PRO A 281 21.51 -9.73 -11.61
N GLU A 282 20.56 -10.58 -11.98
CA GLU A 282 19.43 -10.25 -12.85
C GLU A 282 18.28 -9.51 -12.13
N LEU A 283 18.27 -9.49 -10.79
CA LEU A 283 17.27 -8.77 -10.01
C LEU A 283 17.57 -7.26 -10.01
N ASP A 284 16.73 -6.48 -10.66
CA ASP A 284 16.89 -5.03 -10.75
C ASP A 284 16.30 -4.33 -9.52
N LEU A 285 17.19 -3.94 -8.60
CA LEU A 285 16.86 -3.09 -7.44
C LEU A 285 17.42 -1.67 -7.58
N SER A 286 17.71 -1.20 -8.81
CA SER A 286 18.30 0.12 -9.07
C SER A 286 17.44 1.28 -8.55
N SER A 287 16.11 1.11 -8.50
CA SER A 287 15.17 2.10 -7.96
C SER A 287 15.14 2.17 -6.43
N VAL A 288 15.74 1.20 -5.73
CA VAL A 288 15.82 1.18 -4.26
C VAL A 288 16.98 2.07 -3.82
N LEU A 289 16.69 3.34 -3.55
CA LEU A 289 17.67 4.32 -3.11
C LEU A 289 17.80 4.33 -1.58
N PRO A 290 18.93 4.79 -1.01
CA PRO A 290 18.98 5.08 0.42
C PRO A 290 17.97 6.18 0.79
N ILE A 291 17.59 6.23 2.06
CA ILE A 291 16.40 6.97 2.50
C ILE A 291 16.48 8.47 2.20
N LYS A 292 17.64 9.09 2.36
CA LYS A 292 17.86 10.53 2.10
C LYS A 292 17.61 10.86 0.63
N GLU A 293 18.28 10.14 -0.28
CA GLU A 293 18.16 10.31 -1.72
C GLU A 293 16.75 10.02 -2.20
N ARG A 294 16.11 8.99 -1.64
CA ARG A 294 14.72 8.66 -1.96
C ARG A 294 13.77 9.81 -1.60
N VAL A 295 13.89 10.38 -0.39
CA VAL A 295 13.02 11.49 0.03
C VAL A 295 13.27 12.73 -0.84
N ILE A 296 14.54 13.08 -1.12
CA ILE A 296 14.88 14.19 -2.01
C ILE A 296 14.31 13.96 -3.41
N LYS A 297 14.47 12.76 -3.98
CA LYS A 297 13.94 12.42 -5.31
C LYS A 297 12.41 12.46 -5.36
N HIS A 298 11.75 12.05 -4.27
CA HIS A 298 10.29 11.97 -4.21
C HIS A 298 9.62 13.34 -4.01
N TYR A 299 10.20 14.20 -3.17
CA TYR A 299 9.61 15.49 -2.79
C TYR A 299 10.22 16.68 -3.51
N GLY A 300 11.43 16.55 -4.07
CA GLY A 300 12.07 17.58 -4.88
C GLY A 300 12.11 18.94 -4.17
N ALA A 301 11.47 19.93 -4.80
CA ALA A 301 11.41 21.31 -4.29
C ALA A 301 10.66 21.48 -2.96
N ASP A 302 9.88 20.48 -2.52
CA ASP A 302 9.25 20.50 -1.19
C ASP A 302 10.26 20.30 -0.05
N VAL A 303 11.49 19.86 -0.33
CA VAL A 303 12.58 19.74 0.65
C VAL A 303 13.48 20.97 0.56
N LYS A 304 13.40 21.85 1.57
CA LYS A 304 14.13 23.13 1.55
C LYS A 304 15.63 22.98 1.83
N ASP A 305 16.00 22.09 2.74
CA ASP A 305 17.39 21.84 3.13
C ASP A 305 17.73 20.36 2.97
N THR A 306 18.74 20.08 2.15
CA THR A 306 19.19 18.73 1.79
C THR A 306 20.53 18.36 2.42
N SER A 307 21.07 19.21 3.31
CA SER A 307 22.39 19.04 3.91
C SER A 307 22.52 17.75 4.73
N THR A 308 21.55 17.43 5.58
CA THR A 308 21.55 16.24 6.45
C THR A 308 20.23 15.47 6.31
N LEU A 309 20.21 14.21 6.76
CA LEU A 309 18.97 13.43 6.80
C LEU A 309 17.93 14.11 7.71
N GLN A 310 18.37 14.68 8.83
CA GLN A 310 17.52 15.44 9.74
C GLN A 310 16.84 16.61 9.03
N THR A 311 17.61 17.47 8.36
CA THR A 311 17.05 18.66 7.71
C THR A 311 16.17 18.30 6.51
N VAL A 312 16.47 17.21 5.81
CA VAL A 312 15.61 16.65 4.75
C VAL A 312 14.20 16.34 5.28
N PHE A 313 14.07 15.75 6.47
CA PHE A 313 12.75 15.47 7.06
C PHE A 313 12.11 16.71 7.67
N ALA A 314 12.87 17.47 8.47
CA ALA A 314 12.37 18.63 9.21
C ALA A 314 11.88 19.75 8.28
N THR A 315 12.47 19.88 7.10
CA THR A 315 12.15 20.95 6.14
C THR A 315 11.29 20.50 4.95
N ASN A 316 10.80 19.26 4.97
CA ASN A 316 9.91 18.76 3.92
C ASN A 316 8.48 19.27 4.13
N ARG A 317 8.02 20.13 3.23
CA ARG A 317 6.66 20.70 3.27
C ARG A 317 5.57 19.64 3.24
N GLY A 318 5.76 18.54 2.51
CA GLY A 318 4.80 17.43 2.44
C GLY A 318 4.59 16.72 3.77
N TYR A 319 5.49 16.93 4.74
CA TYR A 319 5.44 16.32 6.06
C TYR A 319 5.01 17.26 7.19
N ALA A 320 4.93 18.57 6.92
CA ALA A 320 4.73 19.61 7.95
C ALA A 320 3.45 19.45 8.79
N GLY A 321 2.40 18.84 8.24
CA GLY A 321 1.11 18.66 8.93
C GLY A 321 0.96 17.37 9.73
N CYS A 322 1.97 16.49 9.78
CA CYS A 322 1.84 15.19 10.42
C CYS A 322 2.10 15.28 11.93
N ARG A 323 1.08 14.95 12.73
CA ARG A 323 1.18 14.94 14.19
C ARG A 323 1.59 13.55 14.71
N THR A 324 2.43 13.51 15.73
CA THR A 324 2.82 12.29 16.43
C THR A 324 1.60 11.58 17.03
N PRO A 325 1.35 10.31 16.69
CA PRO A 325 0.27 9.53 17.29
C PRO A 325 0.56 9.20 18.76
N ALA A 326 -0.31 9.67 19.65
CA ALA A 326 -0.31 9.35 21.06
C ALA A 326 -1.77 9.17 21.55
N THR A 327 -1.97 8.34 22.57
CA THR A 327 -3.27 8.11 23.20
C THR A 327 -3.39 9.01 24.43
N LYS A 328 -4.43 9.85 24.47
CA LYS A 328 -4.73 10.65 25.67
C LYS A 328 -5.29 9.75 26.76
N VAL A 329 -4.75 9.86 27.96
CA VAL A 329 -5.18 9.14 29.17
C VAL A 329 -5.31 10.13 30.34
N GLU A 330 -5.79 9.66 31.48
CA GLU A 330 -5.74 10.47 32.70
C GLU A 330 -4.28 10.83 33.04
N GLY A 331 -4.01 12.09 33.33
CA GLY A 331 -2.67 12.58 33.66
C GLY A 331 -1.73 12.90 32.49
N GLY A 332 -2.09 12.59 31.24
CA GLY A 332 -1.25 12.93 30.08
C GLY A 332 -1.49 12.08 28.84
N TYR A 333 -0.40 11.64 28.22
CA TYR A 333 -0.41 10.86 26.98
C TYR A 333 0.51 9.65 27.09
N VAL A 334 0.15 8.59 26.38
CA VAL A 334 0.98 7.39 26.24
C VAL A 334 1.15 7.04 24.76
N PRO A 335 2.15 6.23 24.39
CA PRO A 335 2.25 5.70 23.05
C PRO A 335 0.95 5.11 22.50
N ALA A 336 0.65 5.41 21.23
CA ALA A 336 -0.50 4.88 20.50
C ALA A 336 -0.19 3.48 19.93
N VAL A 337 0.04 2.50 20.81
CA VAL A 337 0.47 1.13 20.46
C VAL A 337 -0.54 0.38 19.57
N ASN A 338 -1.81 0.75 19.62
CA ASN A 338 -2.86 0.18 18.77
C ASN A 338 -2.95 0.84 17.37
N GLY A 339 -2.10 1.84 17.11
CA GLY A 339 -2.04 2.57 15.86
C GLY A 339 -1.31 1.80 14.73
N ARG A 340 -1.40 2.34 13.52
CA ARG A 340 -0.75 1.76 12.33
C ARG A 340 0.77 1.71 12.42
N LEU A 341 1.39 2.67 13.11
CA LEU A 341 2.84 2.73 13.29
C LEU A 341 3.41 1.46 13.96
N PHE A 342 2.59 0.77 14.74
CA PHE A 342 2.93 -0.51 15.35
C PHE A 342 2.34 -1.67 14.56
N ASN A 343 1.03 -1.65 14.34
CA ASN A 343 0.29 -2.78 13.77
C ASN A 343 0.55 -3.04 12.28
N GLU A 344 1.21 -2.10 11.58
CA GLU A 344 1.60 -2.24 10.18
C GLU A 344 3.13 -2.26 10.05
N ASP A 345 3.82 -1.19 10.49
CA ASP A 345 5.24 -1.01 10.17
C ASP A 345 6.19 -2.00 10.86
N ILE A 346 5.77 -2.64 11.96
CA ILE A 346 6.58 -3.66 12.65
C ILE A 346 6.40 -5.04 12.00
N PRO A 347 5.20 -5.68 12.02
CA PRO A 347 4.99 -7.00 11.42
C PRO A 347 5.03 -7.02 9.89
N PHE A 348 4.61 -5.95 9.22
CA PHE A 348 4.54 -5.88 7.75
C PHE A 348 5.66 -5.03 7.14
N GLY A 349 6.64 -4.64 7.97
CA GLY A 349 7.75 -3.77 7.62
C GLY A 349 9.08 -4.30 8.15
N LEU A 350 9.44 -4.00 9.39
CA LEU A 350 10.72 -4.44 9.96
C LEU A 350 10.88 -5.96 9.99
N CYS A 351 9.83 -6.71 10.35
CA CYS A 351 9.88 -8.17 10.34
C CYS A 351 10.09 -8.72 8.92
N VAL A 352 9.56 -8.05 7.90
CA VAL A 352 9.81 -8.40 6.49
C VAL A 352 11.28 -8.22 6.14
N LEU A 353 11.87 -7.07 6.50
CA LEU A 353 13.29 -6.81 6.25
C LEU A 353 14.18 -7.81 7.00
N LYS A 354 13.84 -8.13 8.25
CA LYS A 354 14.58 -9.10 9.07
C LYS A 354 14.57 -10.49 8.45
N ASP A 355 13.42 -10.96 7.97
CA ASP A 355 13.32 -12.31 7.38
C ASP A 355 14.17 -12.44 6.12
N ILE A 356 14.11 -11.42 5.23
CA ILE A 356 14.96 -11.37 4.04
C ILE A 356 16.44 -11.37 4.44
N ALA A 357 16.81 -10.56 5.44
CA ALA A 357 18.18 -10.47 5.91
C ALA A 357 18.69 -11.82 6.46
N GLU A 358 17.88 -12.52 7.24
CA GLU A 358 18.22 -13.86 7.73
C GLU A 358 18.42 -14.88 6.62
N GLN A 359 17.57 -14.87 5.59
CA GLN A 359 17.70 -15.79 4.45
C GLN A 359 18.91 -15.45 3.56
N MET A 360 19.41 -14.20 3.64
CA MET A 360 20.57 -13.71 2.90
C MET A 360 21.85 -13.64 3.75
N ASP A 361 21.83 -14.14 4.99
CA ASP A 361 22.93 -14.08 5.96
C ASP A 361 23.49 -12.65 6.17
N VAL A 362 22.62 -11.65 6.19
CA VAL A 362 22.95 -10.24 6.43
C VAL A 362 22.69 -9.87 7.90
N PRO A 363 23.71 -9.39 8.65
CA PRO A 363 23.50 -8.88 10.01
C PRO A 363 22.65 -7.59 10.02
N THR A 364 21.71 -7.50 10.95
CA THR A 364 20.79 -6.37 11.07
C THR A 364 20.58 -5.88 12.51
N PRO A 365 21.64 -5.55 13.26
CA PRO A 365 21.53 -5.20 14.68
C PRO A 365 20.59 -4.02 14.98
N SER A 366 20.43 -3.08 14.05
CA SER A 366 19.57 -1.91 14.22
C SER A 366 18.10 -2.25 13.97
N ILE A 367 17.79 -3.07 12.96
CA ILE A 367 16.45 -3.64 12.78
C ILE A 367 16.09 -4.50 13.99
N ASP A 368 17.03 -5.32 14.49
CA ASP A 368 16.81 -6.18 15.66
C ASP A 368 16.42 -5.35 16.88
N PHE A 369 17.24 -4.34 17.20
CA PHE A 369 16.95 -3.40 18.28
C PHE A 369 15.59 -2.72 18.12
N MET A 370 15.24 -2.28 16.90
CA MET A 370 13.97 -1.62 16.65
C MET A 370 12.78 -2.57 16.82
N ILE A 371 12.86 -3.82 16.35
CA ILE A 371 11.82 -4.81 16.59
C ILE A 371 11.70 -5.07 18.10
N GLU A 372 12.82 -5.27 18.80
CA GLU A 372 12.84 -5.58 20.24
C GLU A 372 12.25 -4.47 21.11
N TRP A 373 12.52 -3.21 20.78
CA TRP A 373 11.94 -2.10 21.52
C TRP A 373 10.43 -1.98 21.26
N HIS A 374 9.99 -2.04 20.00
CA HIS A 374 8.58 -1.89 19.65
C HIS A 374 7.74 -3.08 20.13
N GLN A 375 8.24 -4.31 20.00
CA GLN A 375 7.49 -5.52 20.38
C GLN A 375 7.14 -5.54 21.88
N LYS A 376 8.01 -4.98 22.74
CA LYS A 376 7.77 -4.85 24.19
C LYS A 376 6.56 -3.96 24.47
N LEU A 377 6.44 -2.85 23.75
CA LEU A 377 5.28 -1.96 23.85
C LEU A 377 4.00 -2.60 23.32
N MET A 378 4.13 -3.49 22.33
CA MET A 378 3.02 -4.23 21.75
C MET A 378 2.58 -5.44 22.59
N GLY A 379 3.38 -5.87 23.57
CA GLY A 379 3.16 -7.13 24.28
C GLY A 379 3.29 -8.36 23.37
N LYS A 380 4.19 -8.31 22.37
CA LYS A 380 4.42 -9.38 21.40
C LYS A 380 5.90 -9.77 21.35
N GLU A 381 6.21 -10.96 20.86
CA GLU A 381 7.60 -11.47 20.73
C GLU A 381 7.95 -11.81 19.26
N PHE A 382 7.87 -10.83 18.34
CA PHE A 382 8.27 -11.02 16.92
C PHE A 382 9.74 -11.42 16.70
N LEU A 383 10.67 -10.86 17.45
CA LEU A 383 12.08 -11.27 17.51
C LEU A 383 12.35 -11.98 18.84
N LYS A 384 13.14 -13.06 18.79
CA LYS A 384 13.61 -13.86 19.93
C LYS A 384 15.02 -14.35 19.64
N ASP A 385 15.94 -14.14 20.58
CA ASP A 385 17.35 -14.57 20.45
C ASP A 385 18.04 -14.11 19.14
N GLY A 386 17.74 -12.87 18.71
CA GLY A 386 18.30 -12.27 17.49
C GLY A 386 17.74 -12.84 16.18
N LYS A 387 16.70 -13.68 16.25
CA LYS A 387 16.01 -14.27 15.10
C LYS A 387 14.51 -13.98 15.13
N LEU A 388 13.85 -14.00 13.98
CA LEU A 388 12.38 -13.95 13.96
C LEU A 388 11.82 -15.16 14.67
N ASN A 389 10.85 -14.92 15.54
CA ASN A 389 10.17 -15.94 16.30
C ASN A 389 9.23 -16.74 15.38
N PRO A 390 9.47 -18.04 15.16
CA PRO A 390 8.59 -18.87 14.33
C PRO A 390 7.14 -18.90 14.82
N GLU A 391 6.90 -18.76 16.13
CA GLU A 391 5.56 -18.76 16.71
C GLU A 391 4.75 -17.51 16.29
N MET A 392 5.42 -16.40 16.00
CA MET A 392 4.77 -15.13 15.64
C MET A 392 4.78 -14.85 14.13
N ILE A 393 5.40 -15.71 13.32
CA ILE A 393 5.59 -15.46 11.88
C ILE A 393 4.25 -15.25 11.14
N HIS A 394 3.20 -15.97 11.57
CA HIS A 394 1.86 -15.91 11.00
C HIS A 394 1.15 -14.57 11.20
N GLU A 395 1.64 -13.72 12.12
CA GLU A 395 1.14 -12.36 12.33
C GLU A 395 1.89 -11.31 11.48
N THR A 396 2.84 -11.74 10.66
CA THR A 396 3.67 -10.89 9.81
C THR A 396 3.34 -11.09 8.34
N SER A 397 3.96 -10.30 7.47
CA SER A 397 4.04 -10.61 6.04
C SER A 397 5.45 -10.94 5.58
N ALA A 398 6.29 -11.44 6.49
CA ALA A 398 7.57 -11.99 6.13
C ALA A 398 7.40 -13.12 5.10
N PRO A 399 8.34 -13.31 4.15
CA PRO A 399 8.28 -14.40 3.19
C PRO A 399 7.97 -15.77 3.81
N ARG A 400 8.59 -16.11 4.96
CA ARG A 400 8.32 -17.38 5.66
C ARG A 400 6.87 -17.51 6.14
N ALA A 401 6.15 -16.42 6.40
CA ALA A 401 4.72 -16.46 6.72
C ALA A 401 3.87 -17.02 5.56
N TYR A 402 4.38 -16.91 4.33
CA TYR A 402 3.76 -17.42 3.12
C TYR A 402 4.38 -18.75 2.65
N GLY A 403 5.27 -19.35 3.45
CA GLY A 403 5.95 -20.61 3.12
C GLY A 403 7.19 -20.46 2.24
N LEU A 404 7.69 -19.23 2.01
CA LEU A 404 8.89 -18.98 1.21
C LEU A 404 10.12 -19.02 2.12
N THR A 405 10.90 -20.09 2.01
CA THR A 405 11.97 -20.43 2.96
C THR A 405 13.37 -20.36 2.35
N THR A 406 13.47 -20.19 1.04
CA THR A 406 14.73 -20.01 0.32
C THR A 406 14.79 -18.64 -0.38
N PRO A 407 16.00 -18.06 -0.56
CA PRO A 407 16.17 -16.83 -1.32
C PRO A 407 15.64 -16.89 -2.76
N GLU A 408 15.73 -18.05 -3.41
CA GLU A 408 15.19 -18.28 -4.75
C GLU A 408 13.67 -18.14 -4.76
N GLU A 409 12.97 -18.69 -3.76
CA GLU A 409 11.52 -18.57 -3.60
C GLU A 409 11.08 -17.12 -3.34
N ILE A 410 11.85 -16.36 -2.56
CA ILE A 410 11.59 -14.93 -2.30
C ILE A 410 11.64 -14.10 -3.58
N VAL A 411 12.65 -14.36 -4.42
CA VAL A 411 13.00 -13.53 -5.58
C VAL A 411 12.20 -13.91 -6.82
N ALA A 412 11.76 -15.16 -6.95
CA ALA A 412 11.06 -15.68 -8.12
C ALA A 412 9.88 -14.80 -8.62
N PRO A 413 8.95 -14.31 -7.76
CA PRO A 413 7.85 -13.46 -8.22
C PRO A 413 8.31 -12.12 -8.81
N SER A 414 9.40 -11.58 -8.27
CA SER A 414 10.00 -10.35 -8.76
C SER A 414 10.73 -10.55 -10.09
N LEU A 415 11.38 -11.68 -10.30
CA LEU A 415 11.94 -12.02 -11.62
C LEU A 415 10.84 -12.28 -12.66
N MET A 416 9.70 -12.85 -12.25
CA MET A 416 8.53 -13.00 -13.12
C MET A 416 7.97 -11.64 -13.56
N ALA A 417 7.94 -10.64 -12.66
CA ALA A 417 7.55 -9.27 -12.99
C ALA A 417 8.48 -8.64 -14.05
N GLN A 418 9.78 -8.93 -13.98
CA GLN A 418 10.78 -8.39 -14.90
C GLN A 418 10.84 -9.09 -16.25
N ASN A 419 10.86 -10.42 -16.23
CA ASN A 419 11.40 -11.24 -17.32
C ASN A 419 10.34 -12.08 -18.04
N ALA A 420 9.14 -12.25 -17.46
CA ALA A 420 8.13 -13.14 -18.04
C ALA A 420 7.59 -12.59 -19.37
N THR A 421 7.92 -13.29 -20.46
CA THR A 421 7.45 -13.00 -21.82
C THR A 421 6.29 -13.89 -22.25
N LEU A 422 6.15 -15.08 -21.63
CA LEU A 422 5.06 -16.01 -21.89
C LEU A 422 3.75 -15.55 -21.21
N PRO A 423 2.58 -15.87 -21.79
CA PRO A 423 1.30 -15.57 -21.15
C PRO A 423 1.18 -16.22 -19.76
N PHE A 424 0.55 -15.54 -18.81
CA PHE A 424 0.35 -16.02 -17.43
C PHE A 424 -0.29 -17.42 -17.36
N ALA A 425 -1.08 -17.81 -18.36
CA ALA A 425 -1.70 -19.14 -18.45
C ALA A 425 -0.70 -20.30 -18.63
N HIS A 426 0.55 -20.03 -19.02
CA HIS A 426 1.57 -21.05 -19.28
C HIS A 426 2.62 -21.18 -18.16
N ILE A 427 2.56 -20.33 -17.14
CA ILE A 427 3.52 -20.30 -16.04
C ILE A 427 2.77 -20.15 -14.71
N ASP A 428 3.26 -20.81 -13.66
CA ASP A 428 2.77 -20.53 -12.31
C ASP A 428 3.30 -19.19 -11.79
N MET A 429 2.86 -18.81 -10.58
CA MET A 429 3.25 -17.53 -9.99
C MET A 429 4.71 -17.50 -9.47
N LEU A 430 5.40 -18.65 -9.46
CA LEU A 430 6.84 -18.73 -9.25
C LEU A 430 7.60 -18.71 -10.59
N GLY A 431 6.91 -18.57 -11.72
CA GLY A 431 7.50 -18.55 -13.06
C GLY A 431 7.84 -19.92 -13.62
N ARG A 432 7.37 -21.02 -13.02
CA ARG A 432 7.59 -22.38 -13.51
C ARG A 432 6.59 -22.72 -14.61
N LEU A 433 7.02 -23.38 -15.68
CA LEU A 433 6.11 -23.81 -16.76
C LEU A 433 5.03 -24.76 -16.22
N LEU A 434 3.80 -24.56 -16.66
CA LEU A 434 2.69 -25.49 -16.44
C LEU A 434 2.74 -26.56 -17.54
N ASN A 435 2.72 -27.83 -17.15
CA ASN A 435 2.76 -28.98 -18.06
C ASN A 435 1.47 -29.15 -18.87
#